data_AF-A0A820LCN8-F1
#
_entry.id   AF-A0A820LCN8-F1
#
_cell.length_a   1.000
_cell.length_b   1.000
_cell.length_c   1.000
_cell.angle_alpha   90.00
_cell.angle_beta   90.00
_cell.angle_gamma   90.00
#
_symmetry.space_group_name_H-M   'P 1'
#
loop_
_entity.id
_entity.type
_entity.pdbx_description
1 polymer ?
#
loop_
_entity_poly.entity_id
_entity_poly.type
_entity_poly.pdbx_seq_one_letter_code
_entity_poly.pdbx_strand_id
1 'polypeptide(L)'
;MKILRENLDRYKDDKTKVLLVTDAYNAILSQGSQFVLDKFEALKPARIVFGAEDVCWPDEQLKYDYPLVAGNEKRFLNADSFMGYASDIYEMISSQDEIKDEQLFFTKLFLDETTRNKWSIVIDKGA
;
A
#
# COMPACT_ATOMS: atom_id res chain seq x y z
N MET A 1 2.16 4.89 -12.03
CA MET A 1 1.97 3.42 -12.01
C MET A 1 2.38 2.66 -13.26
N LYS A 2 2.27 3.19 -14.49
CA LYS A 2 2.62 2.45 -15.74
C LYS A 2 4.01 1.80 -15.73
N ILE A 3 5.05 2.58 -15.39
CA ILE A 3 6.44 2.10 -15.35
C ILE A 3 6.60 0.97 -14.32
N LEU A 4 5.99 1.10 -13.14
CA LEU A 4 6.03 0.07 -12.10
C LEU A 4 5.40 -1.23 -12.61
N ARG A 5 4.21 -1.15 -13.24
CA ARG A 5 3.50 -2.31 -13.80
C ARG A 5 4.35 -3.05 -14.84
N GLU A 6 4.93 -2.31 -15.79
CA GLU A 6 5.79 -2.89 -16.84
C GLU A 6 7.04 -3.58 -16.26
N ASN A 7 7.66 -3.01 -15.23
CA ASN A 7 8.84 -3.59 -14.58
C ASN A 7 8.50 -4.79 -13.68
N LEU A 8 7.26 -4.87 -13.19
CA LEU A 8 6.79 -5.95 -12.34
C LEU A 8 6.28 -7.18 -13.11
N ASP A 9 6.04 -7.11 -14.41
CA ASP A 9 5.57 -8.26 -15.21
C ASP A 9 6.51 -9.49 -15.09
N ARG A 10 7.83 -9.25 -14.98
CA ARG A 10 8.82 -10.33 -14.76
C ARG A 10 8.75 -11.00 -13.38
N TYR A 11 8.01 -10.42 -12.44
CA TYR A 11 7.82 -10.91 -11.08
C TYR A 11 6.36 -11.29 -10.77
N LYS A 12 5.47 -11.29 -11.76
CA LYS A 12 4.03 -11.55 -11.58
C LYS A 12 3.71 -12.89 -10.91
N ASP A 13 4.58 -13.89 -11.08
CA ASP A 13 4.44 -15.23 -10.49
C ASP A 13 5.35 -15.44 -9.26
N ASP A 14 6.17 -14.45 -8.90
CA ASP A 14 7.06 -14.54 -7.73
C ASP A 14 6.31 -14.17 -6.45
N LYS A 15 5.97 -15.20 -5.67
CA LYS A 15 5.26 -15.08 -4.39
C LYS A 15 6.16 -14.76 -3.20
N THR A 16 7.47 -14.64 -3.43
CA THR A 16 8.48 -14.50 -2.36
C THR A 16 9.17 -13.15 -2.38
N LYS A 17 9.31 -12.52 -3.55
CA LYS A 17 9.91 -11.19 -3.64
C LYS A 17 9.02 -10.14 -3.00
N VAL A 18 9.61 -9.32 -2.15
CA VAL A 18 8.98 -8.16 -1.53
C VAL A 18 9.52 -6.90 -2.19
N LEU A 19 8.63 -5.98 -2.55
CA LEU A 19 8.95 -4.65 -3.02
C LEU A 19 8.65 -3.63 -1.93
N LEU A 20 9.55 -2.68 -1.77
CA LEU A 20 9.27 -1.38 -1.16
C LEU A 20 9.19 -0.37 -2.30
N VAL A 21 8.05 0.32 -2.40
CA VAL A 21 7.82 1.43 -3.32
C VAL A 21 7.73 2.70 -2.48
N THR A 22 8.45 3.73 -2.89
CA THR A 22 8.42 5.05 -2.26
C THR A 22 8.76 6.13 -3.28
N ASP A 23 8.36 7.37 -3.01
CA ASP A 23 8.76 8.54 -3.79
C ASP A 23 10.29 8.76 -3.68
N ALA A 24 10.92 9.08 -4.81
CA ALA A 24 12.36 9.31 -4.90
C ALA A 24 12.77 10.75 -4.51
N TYR A 25 11.85 11.71 -4.50
CA TYR A 25 12.18 13.13 -4.31
C TYR A 25 12.13 13.59 -2.85
N ASN A 26 11.28 12.98 -2.03
CA ASN A 26 10.96 13.44 -0.67
C ASN A 26 11.09 12.34 0.39
N ALA A 27 11.60 11.16 0.06
CA ALA A 27 11.83 10.07 1.01
C ALA A 27 13.32 9.85 1.30
N ILE A 28 13.62 9.51 2.56
CA ILE A 28 14.94 9.05 2.99
C ILE A 28 14.78 7.68 3.63
N LEU A 29 15.56 6.70 3.17
CA LEU A 29 15.65 5.39 3.81
C LEU A 29 16.56 5.49 5.03
N SER A 30 15.97 5.36 6.23
CA SER A 30 16.68 5.54 7.51
C SER A 30 17.20 4.24 8.13
N GLN A 31 16.82 3.08 7.60
CA GLN A 31 17.15 1.76 8.14
C GLN A 31 17.58 0.79 7.03
N GLY A 32 18.25 -0.29 7.42
CA GLY A 32 18.67 -1.36 6.52
C GLY A 32 17.50 -2.23 6.06
N SER A 33 17.64 -2.85 4.87
CA SER A 33 16.59 -3.66 4.25
C SER A 33 16.10 -4.82 5.11
N GLN A 34 17.00 -5.49 5.85
CA GLN A 34 16.61 -6.60 6.73
C GLN A 34 15.68 -6.14 7.85
N PHE A 35 15.98 -4.99 8.48
CA PHE A 35 15.12 -4.44 9.53
C PHE A 35 13.72 -4.11 8.99
N VAL A 36 13.65 -3.49 7.81
CA VAL A 36 12.39 -3.15 7.16
C VAL A 36 11.60 -4.43 6.80
N LEU A 37 12.29 -5.46 6.28
CA LEU A 37 11.67 -6.74 5.97
C LEU A 37 11.14 -7.44 7.24
N ASP A 38 11.90 -7.45 8.33
CA ASP A 38 11.45 -8.04 9.60
C ASP A 38 10.19 -7.33 10.14
N LYS A 39 10.11 -6.01 9.99
CA LYS A 39 8.91 -5.23 10.35
C LYS A 39 7.72 -5.58 9.46
N PHE A 40 7.92 -5.70 8.15
CA PHE A 40 6.87 -6.12 7.22
C PHE A 40 6.36 -7.53 7.54
N GLU A 41 7.26 -8.48 7.81
CA GLU A 41 6.91 -9.86 8.13
C GLU A 41 6.17 -9.99 9.48
N ALA A 42 6.42 -9.06 10.42
CA ALA A 42 5.68 -8.99 11.68
C ALA A 42 4.22 -8.53 11.52
N LEU A 43 3.85 -7.95 10.38
CA LEU A 43 2.49 -7.51 10.06
C LEU A 43 1.61 -8.61 9.44
N LYS A 44 2.11 -9.85 9.37
CA LYS A 44 1.30 -10.99 8.91
C LYS A 44 -0.06 -11.05 9.63
N PRO A 45 -1.16 -11.32 8.91
CA PRO A 45 -1.21 -11.90 7.55
C PRO A 45 -1.23 -10.86 6.41
N ALA A 46 -0.82 -9.61 6.64
CA ALA A 46 -0.74 -8.60 5.59
C ALA A 46 0.11 -9.07 4.40
N ARG A 47 -0.34 -8.74 3.19
CA ARG A 47 0.42 -8.97 1.94
C ARG A 47 0.84 -7.67 1.28
N ILE A 48 0.11 -6.60 1.52
CA ILE A 48 0.42 -5.24 1.09
C ILE A 48 0.16 -4.30 2.28
N VAL A 49 1.15 -3.47 2.59
CA VAL A 49 1.13 -2.48 3.67
C VAL A 49 1.32 -1.11 3.02
N PHE A 50 0.36 -0.22 3.18
CA PHE A 50 0.49 1.18 2.78
C PHE A 50 0.98 2.04 3.93
N GLY A 51 1.67 3.14 3.61
CA GLY A 51 1.87 4.23 4.55
C GLY A 51 0.54 4.83 5.00
N ALA A 52 0.59 5.59 6.10
CA ALA A 52 -0.56 6.28 6.65
C ALA A 52 -0.35 7.79 6.72
N GLU A 53 -1.45 8.53 6.68
CA GLU A 53 -1.49 9.97 6.87
C GLU A 53 -2.68 10.42 7.72
N ASP A 54 -2.64 11.69 8.14
CA ASP A 54 -3.64 12.31 9.03
C ASP A 54 -4.83 12.89 8.27
N VAL A 55 -4.71 13.05 6.94
CA VAL A 55 -5.71 13.71 6.09
C VAL A 55 -6.34 12.69 5.15
N CYS A 56 -7.66 12.76 4.98
CA CYS A 56 -8.35 11.98 3.97
C CYS A 56 -8.32 12.75 2.65
N TRP A 57 -7.47 12.33 1.72
CA TRP A 57 -7.28 12.95 0.42
C TRP A 57 -7.41 11.89 -0.70
N PRO A 58 -7.91 12.24 -1.91
CA PRO A 58 -8.44 13.54 -2.33
C PRO A 58 -9.92 13.77 -1.99
N ASP A 59 -10.67 12.72 -1.69
CA ASP A 59 -12.11 12.79 -1.41
C ASP A 59 -12.36 12.64 0.10
N GLU A 60 -12.57 13.78 0.76
CA GLU A 60 -12.80 13.82 2.20
C GLU A 60 -14.06 13.05 2.66
N GLN A 61 -15.01 12.76 1.76
CA GLN A 61 -16.20 12.00 2.14
C GLN A 61 -15.87 10.55 2.46
N LEU A 62 -14.80 10.00 1.88
CA LEU A 62 -14.38 8.62 2.11
C LEU A 62 -13.94 8.38 3.56
N LYS A 63 -13.66 9.43 4.35
CA LYS A 63 -13.31 9.31 5.78
C LYS A 63 -14.37 8.59 6.62
N TYR A 64 -15.63 8.57 6.16
CA TYR A 64 -16.72 7.88 6.84
C TYR A 64 -16.68 6.36 6.63
N ASP A 65 -16.04 5.90 5.57
CA ASP A 65 -15.91 4.47 5.23
C ASP A 65 -14.65 3.84 5.82
N TYR A 66 -13.65 4.66 6.19
CA TYR A 66 -12.44 4.17 6.86
C TYR A 66 -12.77 3.55 8.23
N PRO A 67 -12.13 2.45 8.64
CA PRO A 67 -12.22 1.95 10.01
C PRO A 67 -11.77 3.01 11.03
N LEU A 68 -12.35 2.99 12.23
CA LEU A 68 -11.88 3.81 13.34
C LEU A 68 -10.54 3.27 13.86
N VAL A 69 -9.68 4.17 14.34
CA VAL A 69 -8.35 3.89 14.87
C VAL A 69 -8.18 4.52 16.26
N ALA A 70 -7.15 4.14 17.00
CA ALA A 70 -6.85 4.77 18.29
C ALA A 70 -6.43 6.24 18.11
N GLY A 71 -6.54 7.06 19.16
CA GLY A 71 -6.30 8.50 19.06
C GLY A 71 -4.87 8.92 18.69
N ASN A 72 -3.89 8.03 18.86
CA ASN A 72 -2.48 8.24 18.50
C ASN A 72 -2.11 7.59 17.14
N GLU A 73 -3.06 6.95 16.47
CA GLU A 73 -2.86 6.26 15.20
C GLU A 73 -3.30 7.13 14.02
N LYS A 74 -2.55 7.07 12.92
CA LYS A 74 -2.96 7.61 11.62
C LYS A 74 -4.04 6.71 11.01
N ARG A 75 -4.99 7.33 10.32
CA ARG A 75 -6.22 6.64 9.87
C ARG A 75 -6.28 6.40 8.37
N PHE A 76 -5.71 7.29 7.57
CA PHE A 76 -5.95 7.31 6.13
C PHE A 76 -4.75 6.74 5.38
N LEU A 77 -5.02 6.07 4.25
CA LEU A 77 -3.99 5.52 3.38
C LEU A 77 -3.14 6.65 2.81
N ASN A 78 -1.85 6.41 2.61
CA ASN A 78 -0.97 7.25 1.80
C ASN A 78 -0.37 6.39 0.67
N ALA A 79 -0.52 6.82 -0.57
CA ALA A 79 -0.08 6.09 -1.75
C ALA A 79 1.39 6.33 -2.13
N ASP A 80 2.06 7.31 -1.53
CA ASP A 80 3.45 7.65 -1.85
C ASP A 80 4.42 6.56 -1.36
N SER A 81 4.01 5.73 -0.40
CA SER A 81 4.80 4.60 0.07
C SER A 81 3.96 3.37 0.37
N PHE A 82 4.41 2.22 -0.13
CA PHE A 82 3.83 0.92 0.18
C PHE A 82 4.85 -0.19 0.03
N MET A 83 4.62 -1.28 0.76
CA MET A 83 5.45 -2.47 0.74
C MET A 83 4.59 -3.71 0.59
N GLY A 84 5.02 -4.69 -0.21
CA GLY A 84 4.23 -5.89 -0.43
C GLY A 84 4.91 -6.91 -1.32
N TYR A 85 4.31 -8.08 -1.43
CA TYR A 85 4.81 -9.12 -2.35
C TYR A 85 4.60 -8.70 -3.81
N ALA A 86 5.60 -8.97 -4.64
CA ALA A 86 5.67 -8.50 -6.02
C ALA A 86 4.48 -8.94 -6.88
N SER A 87 4.09 -10.21 -6.75
CA SER A 87 2.92 -10.78 -7.43
C SER A 87 1.61 -10.12 -7.01
N ASP A 88 1.42 -9.90 -5.71
CA ASP A 88 0.21 -9.23 -5.18
C ASP A 88 0.13 -7.76 -5.63
N ILE A 89 1.25 -7.02 -5.57
CA ILE A 89 1.31 -5.64 -6.09
C ILE A 89 1.01 -5.61 -7.58
N TYR A 90 1.62 -6.51 -8.36
CA TYR A 90 1.41 -6.57 -9.81
C TYR A 90 -0.06 -6.84 -10.16
N GLU A 91 -0.69 -7.82 -9.50
CA GLU A 91 -2.10 -8.11 -9.71
C GLU A 91 -2.99 -6.91 -9.33
N MET A 92 -2.74 -6.30 -8.17
CA MET A 92 -3.49 -5.14 -7.68
C MET A 92 -3.42 -3.98 -8.66
N ILE A 93 -2.22 -3.55 -9.06
CA ILE A 93 -2.06 -2.41 -9.97
C ILE A 93 -2.48 -2.75 -11.41
N SER A 94 -2.64 -4.03 -11.76
CA SER A 94 -3.12 -4.47 -13.08
C SER A 94 -4.64 -4.68 -13.12
N SER A 95 -5.35 -4.51 -11.99
CA SER A 95 -6.81 -4.64 -11.92
C SER A 95 -7.58 -3.53 -12.66
N GLN A 96 -6.89 -2.45 -13.04
CA GLN A 96 -7.44 -1.33 -13.79
C GLN A 96 -6.47 -0.90 -14.89
N ASP A 97 -6.99 -0.69 -16.11
CA ASP A 97 -6.16 -0.34 -17.26
C ASP A 97 -5.36 0.96 -17.05
N GLU A 98 -6.05 2.02 -16.62
CA GLU A 98 -5.48 3.35 -16.38
C GLU A 98 -5.74 3.82 -14.94
N ILE A 99 -4.67 4.13 -14.22
CA ILE A 99 -4.70 4.71 -12.87
C ILE A 99 -4.35 6.20 -13.01
N LYS A 100 -5.37 7.06 -12.88
CA LYS A 100 -5.22 8.53 -13.03
C LYS A 100 -4.80 9.23 -11.73
N ASP A 101 -5.34 8.74 -10.62
CA ASP A 101 -5.08 9.22 -9.28
C ASP A 101 -4.74 8.00 -8.43
N GLU A 102 -3.46 7.87 -8.10
CA GLU A 102 -2.92 6.70 -7.39
C GLU A 102 -3.48 6.63 -5.96
N GLN A 103 -3.57 7.78 -5.28
CA GLN A 103 -4.15 7.89 -3.95
C GLN A 103 -5.61 7.42 -3.93
N LEU A 104 -6.45 7.97 -4.81
CA LEU A 104 -7.87 7.63 -4.87
C LEU A 104 -8.08 6.18 -5.28
N PHE A 105 -7.25 5.66 -6.20
CA PHE A 105 -7.28 4.27 -6.62
C PHE A 105 -7.03 3.33 -5.44
N PHE A 106 -5.91 3.49 -4.74
CA PHE A 106 -5.58 2.60 -3.61
C PHE A 106 -6.53 2.78 -2.43
N THR A 107 -7.00 4.00 -2.17
CA THR A 107 -8.04 4.26 -1.17
C THR A 107 -9.30 3.44 -1.45
N LYS A 108 -9.79 3.42 -2.70
CA LYS A 108 -10.98 2.63 -3.06
C LYS A 108 -10.76 1.13 -2.89
N LEU A 109 -9.58 0.62 -3.27
CA LEU A 109 -9.24 -0.79 -3.05
C LEU A 109 -9.14 -1.16 -1.56
N PHE A 110 -8.66 -0.23 -0.73
CA PHE A 110 -8.61 -0.43 0.71
C PHE A 110 -10.01 -0.36 1.34
N LEU A 111 -10.88 0.54 0.88
CA LEU A 111 -12.21 0.70 1.47
C LEU A 111 -13.17 -0.44 1.08
N ASP A 112 -13.07 -0.95 -0.15
CA ASP A 112 -13.82 -2.13 -0.56
C ASP A 112 -13.30 -3.38 0.16
N GLU A 113 -14.19 -4.01 0.94
CA GLU A 113 -13.84 -5.16 1.78
C GLU A 113 -13.38 -6.37 0.94
N THR A 114 -13.94 -6.55 -0.26
CA THR A 114 -13.58 -7.67 -1.13
C THR A 114 -12.15 -7.55 -1.61
N THR A 115 -11.76 -6.38 -2.13
CA THR A 115 -10.40 -6.12 -2.58
C THR A 115 -9.41 -6.03 -1.43
N ARG A 116 -9.79 -5.40 -0.32
CA ARG A 116 -8.96 -5.33 0.90
C ARG A 116 -8.63 -6.72 1.43
N ASN A 117 -9.61 -7.61 1.48
CA ASN A 117 -9.41 -8.98 1.94
C ASN A 117 -8.66 -9.83 0.91
N LYS A 118 -8.92 -9.65 -0.39
CA LYS A 118 -8.23 -10.37 -1.47
C LYS A 118 -6.72 -10.18 -1.40
N TRP A 119 -6.27 -8.94 -1.20
CA TRP A 119 -4.83 -8.61 -1.15
C TRP A 119 -4.30 -8.39 0.26
N SER A 120 -5.07 -8.75 1.29
CA SER A 120 -4.74 -8.54 2.71
C SER A 120 -4.11 -7.16 2.96
N ILE A 121 -4.78 -6.11 2.50
CA ILE A 121 -4.26 -4.74 2.55
C ILE A 121 -4.40 -4.21 3.98
N VAL A 122 -3.30 -3.66 4.51
CA VAL A 122 -3.29 -2.93 5.78
C VAL A 122 -2.62 -1.58 5.62
N ILE A 123 -2.83 -0.72 6.61
CA ILE A 123 -2.19 0.61 6.71
C ILE A 123 -1.24 0.55 7.91
N ASP A 124 0.00 1.02 7.74
CA ASP A 124 0.94 1.23 8.85
C ASP A 124 0.55 2.50 9.61
N LYS A 125 -0.34 2.32 10.58
CA LYS A 125 -0.98 3.42 11.32
C LYS A 125 0.00 4.26 12.14
N GLY A 126 1.21 3.77 12.42
CA GLY A 126 2.13 4.39 13.36
C GLY A 126 1.57 4.39 14.79
N ALA A 127 2.27 3.72 15.70
CA ALA A 127 1.97 3.71 17.14
C ALA A 127 3.27 3.79 17.93
#